data_AF-A0A3M1ZWC3-F1
#
_entry.id   AF-A0A3M1ZWC3-F1
#
_cell.length_a   1.000
_cell.length_b   1.000
_cell.length_c   1.000
_cell.angle_alpha   90.00
_cell.angle_beta   90.00
_cell.angle_gamma   90.00
#
_symmetry.space_group_name_H-M   'P 1'
#
loop_
_entity.id
_entity.type
_entity.pdbx_description
1 polymer ?
#
loop_
_entity_poly.entity_id
_entity_poly.type
_entity_poly.pdbx_seq_one_letter_code
_entity_poly.pdbx_strand_id
1 'polypeptide(L)'
;MGSTGGACAPNETMCDGGCVDTQTDTAHCGGCGNLCGPDGWTCDMGACAEMRTWQAPVALSPAGVDGADPDAAADDAGNAHVVWAEDGAETGARRYDGAGNTWQAPTTVDGSTSAPRIALDRPSGAGWGTWLGPGVPVDIVRGAPVDAMGWETAIDISMPADASTVTPPKVAADGNHAVALWIGPMGNEDRLLASRFDGQNWTAPQAMDWSGGTWLTIPAWSDEYEVAYGPGTDFAVVVWTQADGGPGKMQLNANGFGGPEVLANLPGDASDPTIGIDGSNRAIVAWRQEDGNKPETAIYAIHYENGWGAPVPLAADPMNNYYGPKIAVTPSGDAMVVYGEIDAGTDERRLWAQFYDFDTDTWTPAMLLDQAQFDIADWNVAVDDAGNAVVVWRRSDVNPSVNDAVARRYARVANAWGPVVALENAPGTAIRTDVAMDGAGNAIAIWQQHDGANFRIYGSWYR
;
A
#
# COMPACT_ATOMS: atom_id res chain seq x y z
N MET A 1 -54.61 21.23 4.00
CA MET A 1 -53.20 21.60 4.13
C MET A 1 -52.38 20.40 3.70
N GLY A 2 -51.91 20.39 2.46
CA GLY A 2 -51.01 19.35 1.95
C GLY A 2 -49.59 19.81 2.20
N SER A 3 -48.91 19.17 3.14
CA SER A 3 -47.48 19.39 3.39
C SER A 3 -46.71 18.78 2.23
N THR A 4 -45.99 19.60 1.47
CA THR A 4 -44.92 19.18 0.58
C THR A 4 -43.89 18.43 1.43
N GLY A 5 -43.86 17.10 1.34
CA GLY A 5 -42.78 16.31 1.93
C GLY A 5 -41.48 16.74 1.27
N GLY A 6 -40.69 17.55 1.97
CA GLY A 6 -39.37 17.95 1.52
C GLY A 6 -38.53 16.69 1.39
N ALA A 7 -37.95 16.46 0.22
CA ALA A 7 -36.92 15.46 0.06
C ALA A 7 -35.75 15.82 1.00
N CYS A 8 -35.16 14.82 1.64
CA CYS A 8 -33.98 14.99 2.48
C CYS A 8 -32.80 15.53 1.68
N ALA A 9 -31.80 16.07 2.38
CA ALA A 9 -30.57 16.49 1.73
C ALA A 9 -29.90 15.29 1.04
N PRO A 10 -29.06 15.51 0.01
CA PRO A 10 -28.19 14.46 -0.50
C PRO A 10 -27.41 13.82 0.67
N ASN A 11 -27.48 12.48 0.76
CA ASN A 11 -26.90 11.64 1.82
C ASN A 11 -27.70 11.53 3.14
N GLU A 12 -28.91 12.10 3.21
CA GLU A 12 -29.85 11.85 4.31
C GLU A 12 -31.02 10.98 3.86
N THR A 13 -31.48 10.10 4.77
CA THR A 13 -32.65 9.24 4.55
C THR A 13 -33.81 9.69 5.43
N MET A 14 -35.04 9.65 4.90
CA MET A 14 -36.23 9.94 5.69
C MET A 14 -36.54 8.77 6.64
N CYS A 15 -36.23 8.93 7.93
CA CYS A 15 -36.53 7.96 8.98
C CYS A 15 -37.37 8.61 10.09
N ASP A 16 -38.40 7.90 10.57
CA ASP A 16 -39.27 8.33 11.67
C ASP A 16 -39.84 9.76 11.56
N GLY A 17 -40.05 10.22 10.31
CA GLY A 17 -40.62 11.54 10.05
C GLY A 17 -39.61 12.69 9.96
N GLY A 18 -38.31 12.39 10.04
CA GLY A 18 -37.21 13.35 9.87
C GLY A 18 -36.14 12.83 8.91
N CYS A 19 -35.27 13.74 8.45
CA CYS A 19 -34.10 13.38 7.67
C CYS A 19 -32.94 13.06 8.63
N VAL A 20 -32.34 11.88 8.46
CA VAL A 20 -31.22 11.40 9.27
C VAL A 20 -30.08 10.96 8.37
N ASP A 21 -28.86 11.24 8.80
CA ASP A 21 -27.67 10.71 8.18
C ASP A 21 -27.45 9.28 8.68
N THR A 22 -27.84 8.30 7.88
CA THR A 22 -27.71 6.87 8.24
C THR A 22 -26.26 6.42 8.35
N GLN A 23 -25.27 7.28 8.06
CA GLN A 23 -23.85 6.97 8.19
C GLN A 23 -23.29 7.27 9.58
N THR A 24 -23.96 8.15 10.33
CA THR A 24 -23.49 8.65 11.63
C THR A 24 -24.56 8.54 12.70
N ASP A 25 -25.84 8.39 12.32
CA ASP A 25 -26.95 8.27 13.25
C ASP A 25 -27.00 6.87 13.88
N THR A 26 -26.72 6.82 15.18
CA THR A 26 -26.73 5.58 15.97
C THR A 26 -28.10 4.91 16.08
N ALA A 27 -29.20 5.60 15.80
CA ALA A 27 -30.56 5.07 15.80
C ALA A 27 -31.04 4.62 14.41
N HIS A 28 -30.34 5.00 13.35
CA HIS A 28 -30.69 4.69 11.96
C HIS A 28 -29.47 4.24 11.14
N CYS A 29 -28.54 3.51 11.76
CA CYS A 29 -27.24 3.22 11.15
C CYS A 29 -27.33 2.25 9.97
N GLY A 30 -26.89 2.64 8.79
CA GLY A 30 -27.06 1.87 7.55
C GLY A 30 -28.51 1.73 7.07
N GLY A 31 -29.49 2.26 7.82
CA GLY A 31 -30.90 2.18 7.48
C GLY A 31 -31.83 2.56 8.64
N CYS A 32 -33.04 2.99 8.30
CA CYS A 32 -34.01 3.47 9.28
C CYS A 32 -34.34 2.41 10.35
N GLY A 33 -34.15 2.77 11.63
CA GLY A 33 -34.54 1.96 12.78
C GLY A 33 -33.47 0.94 13.18
N ASN A 34 -32.32 0.97 12.51
CA ASN A 34 -31.18 0.15 12.88
C ASN A 34 -30.37 0.84 13.99
N LEU A 35 -30.74 0.51 15.23
CA LEU A 35 -30.09 1.03 16.43
C LEU A 35 -28.78 0.27 16.68
N CYS A 36 -27.68 1.00 16.84
CA CYS A 36 -26.41 0.44 17.26
C CYS A 36 -26.44 -0.04 18.71
N GLY A 37 -25.51 -0.95 19.05
CA GLY A 37 -25.45 -1.63 20.34
C GLY A 37 -25.45 -0.71 21.57
N PRO A 38 -25.45 -1.27 22.79
CA PRO A 38 -25.37 -0.48 24.02
C PRO A 38 -24.08 0.37 24.10
N ASP A 39 -23.96 1.22 25.13
CA ASP A 39 -22.85 2.18 25.35
C ASP A 39 -21.50 1.74 24.77
N GLY A 40 -20.89 2.62 23.95
CA GLY A 40 -19.60 2.36 23.29
C GLY A 40 -19.72 2.05 21.79
N TRP A 41 -20.92 1.76 21.30
CA TRP A 41 -21.19 1.62 19.87
C TRP A 41 -21.56 2.97 19.24
N THR A 42 -21.03 3.23 18.05
CA THR A 42 -21.38 4.34 17.17
C THR A 42 -21.88 3.78 15.83
N CYS A 43 -22.52 4.63 15.04
CA CYS A 43 -22.59 4.37 13.62
C CYS A 43 -21.27 4.81 13.01
N ASP A 44 -20.44 3.85 12.59
CA ASP A 44 -19.22 4.11 11.83
C ASP A 44 -19.51 3.78 10.37
N MET A 45 -19.73 4.82 9.57
CA MET A 45 -19.87 4.70 8.11
C MET A 45 -21.01 3.77 7.67
N GLY A 46 -22.14 3.82 8.39
CA GLY A 46 -23.33 3.03 8.05
C GLY A 46 -23.34 1.61 8.60
N ALA A 47 -22.31 1.22 9.35
CA ALA A 47 -22.28 0.00 10.13
C ALA A 47 -22.19 0.33 11.62
N CYS A 48 -22.95 -0.40 12.44
CA CYS A 48 -22.80 -0.30 13.87
C CYS A 48 -21.45 -0.91 14.25
N ALA A 49 -20.61 -0.14 14.91
CA ALA A 49 -19.28 -0.52 15.34
C ALA A 49 -18.96 0.10 16.70
N GLU A 50 -17.97 -0.42 17.41
CA GLU A 50 -17.42 0.27 18.58
C GLU A 50 -16.80 1.61 18.16
N MET A 51 -16.84 2.63 19.03
CA MET A 51 -16.20 3.91 18.76
C MET A 51 -14.70 3.73 18.58
N ARG A 52 -14.22 3.97 17.36
CA ARG A 52 -12.80 3.88 17.02
C ARG A 52 -12.13 5.24 16.99
N THR A 53 -10.91 5.31 17.50
CA THR A 53 -10.09 6.52 17.41
C THR A 53 -8.62 6.17 17.18
N TRP A 54 -7.87 7.08 16.59
CA TRP A 54 -6.42 6.98 16.58
C TRP A 54 -5.89 7.06 18.01
N GLN A 55 -5.19 6.02 18.44
CA GLN A 55 -4.55 5.96 19.74
C GLN A 55 -3.32 6.88 19.79
N ALA A 56 -2.88 7.23 20.99
CA ALA A 56 -1.67 8.01 21.16
C ALA A 56 -0.47 7.30 20.50
N PRO A 57 0.35 8.01 19.70
CA PRO A 57 1.54 7.43 19.07
C PRO A 57 2.47 6.75 20.05
N VAL A 58 2.99 5.59 19.64
CA VAL A 58 3.98 4.82 20.40
C VAL A 58 5.26 4.73 19.58
N ALA A 59 6.41 5.02 20.21
CA ALA A 59 7.71 4.71 19.60
C ALA A 59 7.88 3.19 19.52
N LEU A 60 7.94 2.67 18.30
CA LEU A 60 8.07 1.26 17.97
C LEU A 60 9.52 0.79 18.02
N SER A 61 10.44 1.55 17.41
CA SER A 61 11.87 1.24 17.43
C SER A 61 12.53 1.57 18.78
N PRO A 62 13.69 0.99 19.12
CA PRO A 62 14.48 1.34 20.31
C PRO A 62 14.91 2.82 20.34
N ALA A 63 15.30 3.31 21.52
CA ALA A 63 15.80 4.68 21.69
C ALA A 63 17.31 4.74 21.45
N GLY A 64 17.78 5.85 20.85
CA GLY A 64 19.21 6.09 20.64
C GLY A 64 19.82 5.42 19.40
N VAL A 65 18.98 4.80 18.55
CA VAL A 65 19.37 4.19 17.29
C VAL A 65 18.43 4.74 16.21
N ASP A 66 18.99 5.11 15.06
CA ASP A 66 18.20 5.55 13.91
C ASP A 66 17.44 4.35 13.33
N GLY A 67 16.13 4.49 13.21
CA GLY A 67 15.25 3.56 12.51
C GLY A 67 14.79 4.16 11.19
N ALA A 68 14.74 3.36 10.13
CA ALA A 68 14.46 3.78 8.77
C ALA A 68 13.62 2.75 8.00
N ASP A 69 12.94 3.22 6.95
CA ASP A 69 12.19 2.39 5.99
C ASP A 69 11.21 1.41 6.64
N PRO A 70 10.25 1.93 7.44
CA PRO A 70 9.29 1.06 8.10
C PRO A 70 8.28 0.50 7.09
N ASP A 71 7.82 -0.72 7.36
CA ASP A 71 6.74 -1.38 6.61
C ASP A 71 5.83 -2.13 7.59
N ALA A 72 4.53 -2.18 7.31
CA ALA A 72 3.56 -2.86 8.17
C ALA A 72 2.65 -3.82 7.40
N ALA A 73 2.27 -4.89 8.09
CA ALA A 73 1.18 -5.76 7.66
C ALA A 73 0.31 -6.14 8.86
N ALA A 74 -0.99 -6.33 8.61
CA ALA A 74 -1.99 -6.68 9.61
C ALA A 74 -2.79 -7.91 9.17
N ASP A 75 -3.31 -8.66 10.15
CA ASP A 75 -4.17 -9.82 9.93
C ASP A 75 -5.61 -9.56 10.38
N ASP A 76 -6.54 -10.40 9.94
CA ASP A 76 -7.98 -10.31 10.24
C ASP A 76 -8.30 -10.65 11.71
N ALA A 77 -7.31 -11.12 12.47
CA ALA A 77 -7.41 -11.25 13.92
C ALA A 77 -7.03 -9.95 14.66
N GLY A 78 -6.68 -8.88 13.92
CA GLY A 78 -6.29 -7.58 14.44
C GLY A 78 -4.86 -7.52 14.97
N ASN A 79 -4.01 -8.50 14.66
CA ASN A 79 -2.58 -8.39 14.93
C ASN A 79 -1.91 -7.56 13.84
N ALA A 80 -0.77 -6.96 14.18
CA ALA A 80 0.07 -6.25 13.23
C ALA A 80 1.54 -6.54 13.47
N HIS A 81 2.31 -6.60 12.40
CA HIS A 81 3.75 -6.71 12.41
C HIS A 81 4.33 -5.47 11.72
N VAL A 82 5.26 -4.80 12.41
CA VAL A 82 6.01 -3.66 11.86
C VAL A 82 7.48 -4.04 11.80
N VAL A 83 8.10 -3.83 10.64
CA VAL A 83 9.54 -4.03 10.42
C VAL A 83 10.22 -2.72 10.07
N TRP A 84 11.51 -2.60 10.38
CA TRP A 84 12.34 -1.43 10.01
C TRP A 84 13.82 -1.80 9.94
N ALA A 85 14.60 -0.97 9.24
CA ALA A 85 16.05 -1.04 9.25
C ALA A 85 16.61 -0.19 10.41
N GLU A 86 17.62 -0.71 11.12
CA GLU A 86 18.34 0.02 12.18
C GLU A 86 19.78 0.37 11.79
N ASP A 87 20.23 1.56 12.20
CA ASP A 87 21.63 1.99 12.13
C ASP A 87 22.51 1.06 12.99
N GLY A 88 23.23 0.17 12.32
CA GLY A 88 23.92 -0.96 12.97
C GLY A 88 23.88 -2.25 12.14
N ALA A 89 23.14 -2.23 11.03
CA ALA A 89 22.95 -3.34 10.13
C ALA A 89 22.05 -4.44 10.71
N GLU A 90 20.87 -4.06 11.21
CA GLU A 90 19.88 -4.96 11.81
C GLU A 90 18.47 -4.71 11.23
N THR A 91 17.68 -5.78 11.09
CA THR A 91 16.23 -5.68 10.87
C THR A 91 15.55 -5.75 12.23
N GLY A 92 14.97 -4.64 12.65
CA GLY A 92 14.10 -4.58 13.82
C GLY A 92 12.68 -4.95 13.46
N ALA A 93 11.97 -5.58 14.39
CA ALA A 93 10.54 -5.83 14.27
C ALA A 93 9.81 -5.65 15.61
N ARG A 94 8.54 -5.31 15.51
CA ARG A 94 7.64 -5.23 16.66
C ARG A 94 6.25 -5.71 16.30
N ARG A 95 5.71 -6.57 17.14
CA ARG A 95 4.37 -7.14 16.99
C ARG A 95 3.38 -6.42 17.89
N TYR A 96 2.20 -6.15 17.35
CA TYR A 96 1.01 -5.77 18.08
C TYR A 96 0.07 -6.97 18.21
N ASP A 97 -0.39 -7.26 19.43
CA ASP A 97 -1.40 -8.28 19.72
C ASP A 97 -2.78 -7.61 19.79
N GLY A 98 -3.62 -7.89 18.79
CA GLY A 98 -4.97 -7.32 18.70
C GLY A 98 -5.88 -7.74 19.84
N ALA A 99 -5.82 -9.03 20.20
CA ALA A 99 -6.62 -9.61 21.27
C ALA A 99 -6.20 -9.09 22.65
N GLY A 100 -4.89 -8.93 22.85
CA GLY A 100 -4.31 -8.37 24.08
C GLY A 100 -4.39 -6.84 24.17
N ASN A 101 -4.59 -6.14 23.05
CA ASN A 101 -4.39 -4.69 22.91
C ASN A 101 -3.01 -4.24 23.43
N THR A 102 -1.97 -4.98 23.05
CA THR A 102 -0.62 -4.77 23.59
C THR A 102 0.44 -4.87 22.52
N TRP A 103 1.33 -3.90 22.51
CA TRP A 103 2.61 -3.99 21.83
C TRP A 103 3.55 -4.94 22.58
N GLN A 104 4.11 -5.91 21.87
CA GLN A 104 5.22 -6.71 22.35
C GLN A 104 6.50 -5.85 22.44
N ALA A 105 7.54 -6.38 23.08
CA ALA A 105 8.85 -5.74 23.06
C ALA A 105 9.43 -5.74 21.62
N PRO A 106 10.20 -4.70 21.22
CA PRO A 106 10.96 -4.74 19.98
C PRO A 106 11.96 -5.90 19.99
N THR A 107 12.18 -6.53 18.83
CA THR A 107 13.10 -7.65 18.64
C THR A 107 13.92 -7.46 17.38
N THR A 108 15.21 -7.80 17.42
CA THR A 108 16.04 -7.95 16.22
C THR A 108 15.68 -9.29 15.54
N VAL A 109 15.32 -9.24 14.26
CA VAL A 109 14.98 -10.43 13.44
C VAL A 109 16.25 -11.05 12.85
N ASP A 110 17.14 -10.23 12.30
CA ASP A 110 18.35 -10.66 11.60
C ASP A 110 19.32 -9.48 11.43
N GLY A 111 20.54 -9.75 10.98
CA GLY A 111 21.43 -8.73 10.44
C GLY A 111 20.98 -8.30 9.04
N SER A 112 20.91 -6.99 8.79
CA SER A 112 20.34 -6.39 7.57
C SER A 112 21.13 -5.19 7.11
N THR A 113 21.10 -4.85 5.83
CA THR A 113 21.78 -3.67 5.29
C THR A 113 20.82 -2.65 4.69
N SER A 114 19.50 -2.94 4.58
CA SER A 114 18.49 -1.95 4.15
C SER A 114 17.02 -2.39 4.27
N ALA A 115 16.13 -1.45 3.90
CA ALA A 115 14.67 -1.44 3.76
C ALA A 115 13.97 -2.82 3.76
N PRO A 116 13.54 -3.32 4.93
CA PRO A 116 12.74 -4.54 4.99
C PRO A 116 11.35 -4.32 4.38
N ARG A 117 10.75 -5.41 3.91
CA ARG A 117 9.35 -5.50 3.50
C ARG A 117 8.67 -6.66 4.18
N ILE A 118 7.37 -6.57 4.38
CA ILE A 118 6.55 -7.62 4.98
C ILE A 118 5.23 -7.81 4.22
N ALA A 119 4.86 -9.06 3.98
CA ALA A 119 3.55 -9.41 3.43
C ALA A 119 2.93 -10.54 4.25
N LEU A 120 1.68 -10.36 4.65
CA LEU A 120 0.88 -11.35 5.37
C LEU A 120 -0.37 -11.72 4.57
N ASP A 121 -0.77 -12.98 4.66
CA ASP A 121 -2.12 -13.41 4.35
C ASP A 121 -3.05 -12.96 5.47
N ARG A 122 -3.98 -12.05 5.17
CA ARG A 122 -4.83 -11.45 6.20
C ARG A 122 -5.63 -12.49 6.99
N PRO A 123 -6.27 -13.51 6.38
CA PRO A 123 -7.04 -14.49 7.14
C PRO A 123 -6.22 -15.33 8.13
N SER A 124 -5.00 -15.74 7.77
CA SER A 124 -4.18 -16.60 8.62
C SER A 124 -3.16 -15.85 9.49
N GLY A 125 -2.78 -14.63 9.10
CA GLY A 125 -1.67 -13.87 9.67
C GLY A 125 -0.29 -14.45 9.38
N ALA A 126 -0.19 -15.48 8.53
CA ALA A 126 1.07 -16.05 8.09
C ALA A 126 1.63 -15.31 6.87
N GLY A 127 2.94 -15.26 6.73
CA GLY A 127 3.58 -14.59 5.61
C GLY A 127 5.09 -14.57 5.70
N TRP A 128 5.69 -13.58 5.03
CA TRP A 128 7.13 -13.44 4.91
C TRP A 128 7.57 -12.00 5.04
N GLY A 129 8.71 -11.79 5.71
CA GLY A 129 9.49 -10.57 5.57
C GLY A 129 10.74 -10.80 4.72
N THR A 130 11.16 -9.79 3.98
CA THR A 130 12.38 -9.80 3.15
C THR A 130 13.20 -8.52 3.36
N TRP A 131 14.52 -8.62 3.23
CA TRP A 131 15.45 -7.49 3.37
C TRP A 131 16.77 -7.77 2.65
N LEU A 132 17.62 -6.76 2.50
CA LEU A 132 19.02 -7.00 2.16
C LEU A 132 19.79 -7.41 3.40
N GLY A 133 20.57 -8.48 3.32
CA GLY A 133 21.49 -8.94 4.35
C GLY A 133 22.94 -8.79 3.91
N PRO A 134 23.88 -8.80 4.87
CA PRO A 134 25.30 -8.68 4.56
C PRO A 134 25.77 -9.88 3.74
N GLY A 135 26.38 -9.60 2.59
CA GLY A 135 27.05 -10.61 1.76
C GLY A 135 28.43 -10.15 1.30
N VAL A 136 29.23 -11.08 0.79
CA VAL A 136 30.58 -10.80 0.26
C VAL A 136 30.68 -11.47 -1.12
N PRO A 137 30.96 -10.72 -2.21
CA PRO A 137 31.37 -9.31 -2.25
C PRO A 137 30.23 -8.26 -2.15
N VAL A 138 28.97 -8.68 -2.23
CA VAL A 138 27.79 -7.79 -2.30
C VAL A 138 26.66 -8.33 -1.42
N ASP A 139 25.69 -7.47 -1.10
CA ASP A 139 24.54 -7.84 -0.28
C ASP A 139 23.71 -8.97 -0.89
N ILE A 140 23.04 -9.73 -0.03
CA ILE A 140 22.17 -10.84 -0.41
C ILE A 140 20.72 -10.53 -0.05
N VAL A 141 19.76 -11.15 -0.74
CA VAL A 141 18.35 -11.08 -0.33
C VAL A 141 18.11 -12.14 0.73
N ARG A 142 17.68 -11.69 1.91
CA ARG A 142 17.28 -12.56 3.02
C ARG A 142 15.80 -12.44 3.28
N GLY A 143 15.25 -13.43 3.96
CA GLY A 143 13.90 -13.34 4.48
C GLY A 143 13.62 -14.38 5.55
N ALA A 144 12.55 -14.17 6.29
CA ALA A 144 12.09 -15.08 7.33
C ALA A 144 10.56 -15.24 7.27
N PRO A 145 10.06 -16.45 7.60
CA PRO A 145 8.64 -16.64 7.86
C PRO A 145 8.21 -15.79 9.05
N VAL A 146 6.99 -15.30 8.99
CA VAL A 146 6.33 -14.58 10.08
C VAL A 146 4.89 -15.08 10.20
N ASP A 147 4.42 -15.25 11.43
CA ASP A 147 3.05 -15.59 11.71
C ASP A 147 2.52 -14.86 12.94
N ALA A 148 1.30 -15.19 13.36
CA ALA A 148 0.69 -14.62 14.55
C ALA A 148 1.49 -14.89 15.84
N MET A 149 2.45 -15.82 15.89
CA MET A 149 3.30 -16.07 17.05
C MET A 149 4.64 -15.32 16.99
N GLY A 150 5.12 -14.95 15.80
CA GLY A 150 6.32 -14.14 15.63
C GLY A 150 7.15 -14.52 14.40
N TRP A 151 8.44 -14.27 14.49
CA TRP A 151 9.40 -14.52 13.41
C TRP A 151 10.10 -15.86 13.59
N GLU A 152 10.29 -16.57 12.48
CA GLU A 152 11.14 -17.75 12.41
C GLU A 152 12.57 -17.40 11.95
N THR A 153 13.40 -18.42 11.69
CA THR A 153 14.81 -18.22 11.32
C THR A 153 14.94 -17.64 9.91
N ALA A 154 15.73 -16.57 9.79
CA ALA A 154 16.06 -15.96 8.51
C ALA A 154 16.99 -16.81 7.64
N ILE A 155 16.70 -16.87 6.34
CA ILE A 155 17.43 -17.63 5.33
C ILE A 155 17.85 -16.72 4.15
N ASP A 156 18.79 -17.19 3.33
CA ASP A 156 19.17 -16.56 2.06
C ASP A 156 18.22 -17.03 0.95
N ILE A 157 17.63 -16.08 0.22
CA ILE A 157 16.65 -16.29 -0.86
C ILE A 157 17.31 -16.05 -2.24
N SER A 158 18.46 -15.38 -2.27
CA SER A 158 19.12 -14.90 -3.50
C SER A 158 20.08 -15.88 -4.18
N MET A 159 20.62 -16.89 -3.50
CA MET A 159 21.74 -17.75 -3.98
C MET A 159 22.99 -16.93 -4.41
N PRO A 160 24.23 -17.46 -4.30
CA PRO A 160 25.41 -16.60 -4.33
C PRO A 160 25.62 -16.01 -5.72
N ALA A 161 25.60 -14.68 -5.80
CA ALA A 161 25.78 -13.95 -7.05
C ALA A 161 27.01 -13.03 -6.98
N ASP A 162 27.56 -12.77 -8.16
CA ASP A 162 28.82 -12.04 -8.40
C ASP A 162 28.77 -10.56 -7.93
N ALA A 163 29.86 -9.82 -8.13
CA ALA A 163 30.12 -8.51 -7.51
C ALA A 163 29.31 -7.29 -8.07
N SER A 164 27.98 -7.35 -8.18
CA SER A 164 27.13 -6.21 -8.59
C SER A 164 26.03 -5.81 -7.59
N THR A 165 25.26 -4.78 -7.92
CA THR A 165 24.25 -4.18 -7.02
C THR A 165 23.01 -5.05 -6.85
N VAL A 166 22.50 -5.12 -5.62
CA VAL A 166 21.22 -5.74 -5.29
C VAL A 166 20.28 -4.66 -4.75
N THR A 167 19.08 -4.55 -5.32
CA THR A 167 18.06 -3.59 -4.85
C THR A 167 17.23 -4.18 -3.71
N PRO A 168 16.62 -3.35 -2.84
CA PRO A 168 15.75 -3.83 -1.79
C PRO A 168 14.64 -4.75 -2.33
N PRO A 169 14.42 -5.92 -1.71
CA PRO A 169 13.43 -6.88 -2.18
C PRO A 169 12.01 -6.40 -1.88
N LYS A 170 11.06 -6.78 -2.73
CA LYS A 170 9.62 -6.72 -2.46
C LYS A 170 9.09 -8.14 -2.27
N VAL A 171 8.01 -8.29 -1.50
CA VAL A 171 7.42 -9.59 -1.19
C VAL A 171 5.90 -9.53 -1.23
N ALA A 172 5.28 -10.59 -1.72
CA ALA A 172 3.84 -10.84 -1.60
C ALA A 172 3.62 -12.31 -1.20
N ALA A 173 2.59 -12.59 -0.40
CA ALA A 173 2.33 -13.91 0.16
C ALA A 173 0.84 -14.21 0.34
N ASP A 174 0.46 -15.50 0.29
CA ASP A 174 -0.87 -16.03 0.67
C ASP A 174 -0.80 -16.96 1.90
N GLY A 175 0.25 -16.79 2.72
CA GLY A 175 0.48 -17.51 3.96
C GLY A 175 1.23 -18.83 3.77
N ASN A 176 0.92 -19.59 2.72
CA ASN A 176 1.66 -20.81 2.38
C ASN A 176 2.63 -20.62 1.20
N HIS A 177 2.40 -19.62 0.37
CA HIS A 177 3.27 -19.28 -0.75
C HIS A 177 3.71 -17.84 -0.64
N ALA A 178 4.85 -17.55 -1.26
CA ALA A 178 5.37 -16.20 -1.37
C ALA A 178 6.17 -16.03 -2.65
N VAL A 179 6.26 -14.79 -3.13
CA VAL A 179 7.20 -14.38 -4.16
C VAL A 179 8.03 -13.23 -3.62
N ALA A 180 9.35 -13.34 -3.71
CA ALA A 180 10.29 -12.27 -3.45
C ALA A 180 10.85 -11.77 -4.78
N LEU A 181 10.93 -10.46 -4.96
CA LEU A 181 11.31 -9.79 -6.21
C LEU A 181 12.39 -8.74 -5.96
N TRP A 182 13.46 -8.73 -6.74
CA TRP A 182 14.56 -7.76 -6.63
C TRP A 182 15.29 -7.62 -7.96
N ILE A 183 16.10 -6.58 -8.11
CA ILE A 183 17.11 -6.51 -9.17
C ILE A 183 18.44 -6.97 -8.58
N GLY A 184 19.10 -7.89 -9.27
CA GLY A 184 20.40 -8.39 -8.84
C GLY A 184 21.18 -9.09 -9.95
N PRO A 185 22.42 -9.52 -9.64
CA PRO A 185 23.29 -10.13 -10.63
C PRO A 185 22.74 -11.46 -11.15
N MET A 186 22.65 -11.60 -12.47
CA MET A 186 22.50 -12.89 -13.14
C MET A 186 23.53 -13.04 -14.26
N GLY A 187 24.59 -13.79 -13.99
CA GLY A 187 25.75 -13.82 -14.88
C GLY A 187 26.49 -12.48 -14.85
N ASN A 188 26.63 -11.82 -15.99
CA ASN A 188 27.40 -10.58 -16.13
C ASN A 188 26.54 -9.30 -16.14
N GLU A 189 25.25 -9.39 -15.89
CA GLU A 189 24.33 -8.26 -15.94
C GLU A 189 23.30 -8.33 -14.80
N ASP A 190 22.79 -7.17 -14.40
CA ASP A 190 21.70 -7.08 -13.43
C ASP A 190 20.37 -7.38 -14.12
N ARG A 191 19.51 -8.14 -13.44
CA ARG A 191 18.22 -8.62 -13.94
C ARG A 191 17.15 -8.50 -12.87
N LEU A 192 15.90 -8.39 -13.30
CA LEU A 192 14.74 -8.52 -12.41
C LEU A 192 14.58 -9.99 -12.08
N LEU A 193 14.86 -10.34 -10.83
CA LEU A 193 14.90 -11.69 -10.31
C LEU A 193 13.74 -11.93 -9.36
N ALA A 194 13.15 -13.12 -9.46
CA ALA A 194 12.18 -13.59 -8.50
C ALA A 194 12.50 -14.99 -8.00
N SER A 195 12.31 -15.20 -6.70
CA SER A 195 12.25 -16.52 -6.07
C SER A 195 10.84 -16.75 -5.56
N ARG A 196 10.39 -18.00 -5.54
CA ARG A 196 9.07 -18.40 -5.06
C ARG A 196 9.19 -19.40 -3.92
N PHE A 197 8.39 -19.22 -2.87
CA PHE A 197 8.18 -20.20 -1.82
C PHE A 197 6.95 -21.07 -2.12
N ASP A 198 7.10 -22.39 -2.05
CA ASP A 198 6.04 -23.37 -2.36
C ASP A 198 5.33 -23.96 -1.11
N GLY A 199 5.55 -23.35 0.06
CA GLY A 199 5.12 -23.89 1.35
C GLY A 199 6.18 -24.71 2.07
N GLN A 200 7.27 -25.07 1.39
CA GLN A 200 8.37 -25.82 1.98
C GLN A 200 9.75 -25.26 1.64
N ASN A 201 9.96 -24.88 0.38
CA ASN A 201 11.26 -24.45 -0.11
C ASN A 201 11.13 -23.23 -1.02
N TRP A 202 12.18 -22.42 -1.04
CA TRP A 202 12.35 -21.40 -2.06
C TRP A 202 12.94 -22.01 -3.34
N THR A 203 12.40 -21.61 -4.49
CA THR A 203 13.00 -21.90 -5.79
C THR A 203 14.33 -21.16 -5.94
N ALA A 204 15.18 -21.60 -6.86
CA ALA A 204 16.28 -20.76 -7.34
C ALA A 204 15.72 -19.48 -7.99
N PRO A 205 16.44 -18.35 -7.92
CA PRO A 205 16.03 -17.12 -8.59
C PRO A 205 15.88 -17.34 -10.09
N GLN A 206 14.83 -16.75 -10.65
CA GLN A 206 14.55 -16.76 -12.08
C GLN A 206 14.42 -15.33 -12.60
N ALA A 207 14.92 -15.08 -13.80
CA ALA A 207 14.82 -13.75 -14.41
C ALA A 207 13.46 -13.55 -15.09
N MET A 208 12.83 -12.42 -14.76
CA MET A 208 11.46 -12.08 -15.17
C MET A 208 11.42 -11.34 -16.52
N ASP A 209 12.55 -10.81 -16.92
CA ASP A 209 12.77 -9.98 -18.11
C ASP A 209 13.23 -10.79 -19.34
N TRP A 210 13.06 -12.12 -19.33
CA TRP A 210 13.40 -12.99 -20.46
C TRP A 210 12.20 -13.28 -21.37
N SER A 211 12.24 -12.80 -22.62
CA SER A 211 11.15 -12.98 -23.59
C SER A 211 11.42 -14.11 -24.60
N GLY A 212 11.75 -15.32 -24.12
CA GLY A 212 11.83 -16.51 -24.98
C GLY A 212 12.87 -16.43 -26.11
N GLY A 213 13.97 -15.71 -25.90
CA GLY A 213 15.06 -15.56 -26.87
C GLY A 213 15.74 -14.18 -26.87
N THR A 214 15.18 -13.21 -26.17
CA THR A 214 15.73 -11.86 -26.03
C THR A 214 15.56 -11.39 -24.60
N TRP A 215 16.57 -10.69 -24.08
CA TRP A 215 16.51 -10.02 -22.79
C TRP A 215 15.88 -8.66 -22.96
N LEU A 216 15.02 -8.31 -22.02
CA LEU A 216 14.43 -6.99 -21.91
C LEU A 216 15.34 -6.08 -21.06
N THR A 217 15.57 -4.82 -21.45
CA THR A 217 16.38 -3.83 -20.71
C THR A 217 15.62 -3.18 -19.56
N ILE A 218 16.00 -3.47 -18.33
CA ILE A 218 15.49 -2.77 -17.16
C ILE A 218 16.23 -1.42 -17.00
N PRO A 219 15.54 -0.30 -16.70
CA PRO A 219 16.22 0.96 -16.44
C PRO A 219 17.23 0.85 -15.30
N ALA A 220 18.42 1.42 -15.46
CA ALA A 220 19.50 1.33 -14.46
C ALA A 220 19.19 1.99 -13.11
N TRP A 221 18.05 2.71 -13.01
CA TRP A 221 17.60 3.41 -11.82
C TRP A 221 16.36 2.77 -11.17
N SER A 222 15.83 1.65 -11.71
CA SER A 222 14.49 1.21 -11.34
C SER A 222 14.46 0.42 -10.03
N ASP A 223 13.80 0.95 -9.01
CA ASP A 223 13.10 0.19 -7.96
C ASP A 223 11.57 0.12 -8.23
N GLU A 224 11.19 0.51 -9.45
CA GLU A 224 9.84 0.55 -10.02
C GLU A 224 9.38 -0.83 -10.52
N TYR A 225 9.32 -1.79 -9.61
CA TYR A 225 8.73 -3.09 -9.82
C TYR A 225 7.79 -3.41 -8.66
N GLU A 226 6.66 -4.06 -8.88
CA GLU A 226 5.74 -4.45 -7.80
C GLU A 226 5.30 -5.89 -7.99
N VAL A 227 4.90 -6.52 -6.89
CA VAL A 227 4.37 -7.89 -6.91
C VAL A 227 3.14 -7.97 -6.03
N ALA A 228 2.09 -8.61 -6.54
CA ALA A 228 0.95 -9.04 -5.75
C ALA A 228 0.75 -10.54 -5.92
N TYR A 229 0.22 -11.18 -4.88
CA TYR A 229 -0.04 -12.62 -4.86
C TYR A 229 -1.51 -12.83 -4.51
N GLY A 230 -2.19 -13.60 -5.33
CA GLY A 230 -3.58 -13.97 -5.14
C GLY A 230 -3.71 -15.31 -4.40
N PRO A 231 -4.82 -15.52 -3.66
CA PRO A 231 -4.93 -16.65 -2.76
C PRO A 231 -5.15 -17.98 -3.48
N GLY A 232 -4.45 -19.02 -2.99
CA GLY A 232 -4.82 -20.43 -3.20
C GLY A 232 -4.64 -21.01 -4.60
N THR A 233 -4.10 -20.25 -5.56
CA THR A 233 -3.98 -20.67 -6.97
C THR A 233 -2.58 -20.51 -7.55
N ASP A 234 -1.59 -20.15 -6.74
CA ASP A 234 -0.25 -19.80 -7.20
C ASP A 234 -0.22 -18.67 -8.25
N PHE A 235 -1.19 -17.77 -8.15
CA PHE A 235 -1.33 -16.65 -9.04
C PHE A 235 -0.61 -15.44 -8.48
N ALA A 236 0.61 -15.20 -8.96
CA ALA A 236 1.32 -13.95 -8.73
C ALA A 236 1.26 -13.09 -10.00
N VAL A 237 1.21 -11.77 -9.80
CA VAL A 237 1.44 -10.80 -10.86
C VAL A 237 2.60 -9.90 -10.46
N VAL A 238 3.63 -9.90 -11.31
CA VAL A 238 4.78 -8.98 -11.20
C VAL A 238 4.63 -7.92 -12.27
N VAL A 239 4.79 -6.65 -11.92
CA VAL A 239 4.77 -5.52 -12.86
C VAL A 239 6.04 -4.67 -12.74
N TRP A 240 6.57 -4.15 -13.84
CA TRP A 240 7.77 -3.31 -13.83
C TRP A 240 7.88 -2.38 -15.04
N THR A 241 8.69 -1.34 -14.89
CA THR A 241 9.07 -0.41 -15.96
C THR A 241 10.17 -0.97 -16.88
N GLN A 242 9.98 -0.86 -18.20
CA GLN A 242 10.82 -1.48 -19.23
C GLN A 242 11.40 -0.46 -20.23
N ALA A 243 12.72 -0.45 -20.50
CA ALA A 243 13.40 0.63 -21.25
C ALA A 243 13.66 0.38 -22.77
N ASP A 244 13.20 -0.73 -23.38
CA ASP A 244 13.64 -1.09 -24.75
C ASP A 244 12.99 -0.29 -25.90
N GLY A 245 13.80 0.55 -26.55
CA GLY A 245 13.64 0.93 -27.95
C GLY A 245 12.52 1.94 -28.27
N GLY A 246 12.03 2.63 -27.24
CA GLY A 246 10.93 3.58 -27.29
C GLY A 246 10.52 3.93 -25.86
N PRO A 247 9.35 4.53 -25.67
CA PRO A 247 8.91 4.85 -24.34
C PRO A 247 8.84 3.64 -23.39
N GLY A 248 9.08 3.88 -22.10
CA GLY A 248 8.96 2.92 -21.01
C GLY A 248 7.68 2.09 -21.10
N LYS A 249 7.77 0.75 -21.12
CA LYS A 249 6.58 -0.14 -21.12
C LYS A 249 6.36 -0.76 -19.76
N MET A 250 5.10 -1.04 -19.43
CA MET A 250 4.79 -1.91 -18.30
C MET A 250 4.63 -3.35 -18.78
N GLN A 251 5.39 -4.25 -18.17
CA GLN A 251 5.31 -5.68 -18.42
C GLN A 251 4.62 -6.39 -17.26
N LEU A 252 4.05 -7.56 -17.52
CA LEU A 252 3.54 -8.44 -16.49
C LEU A 252 3.98 -9.89 -16.68
N ASN A 253 3.91 -10.67 -15.60
CA ASN A 253 3.93 -12.12 -15.64
C ASN A 253 2.79 -12.67 -14.79
N ALA A 254 1.97 -13.59 -15.33
CA ALA A 254 0.79 -14.13 -14.66
C ALA A 254 0.73 -15.67 -14.82
N ASN A 255 0.51 -16.39 -13.72
CA ASN A 255 0.58 -17.87 -13.62
C ASN A 255 1.99 -18.47 -13.78
N GLY A 256 2.83 -18.26 -12.75
CA GLY A 256 4.21 -18.73 -12.72
C GLY A 256 5.17 -17.83 -13.52
N PHE A 257 6.41 -18.28 -13.64
CA PHE A 257 7.49 -17.56 -14.34
C PHE A 257 7.43 -17.75 -15.86
N GLY A 258 6.29 -17.37 -16.47
CA GLY A 258 6.10 -17.29 -17.92
C GLY A 258 6.96 -16.21 -18.56
N GLY A 259 6.80 -16.01 -19.88
CA GLY A 259 7.45 -14.87 -20.56
C GLY A 259 6.73 -13.55 -20.25
N PRO A 260 7.44 -12.41 -20.21
CA PRO A 260 6.86 -11.08 -20.00
C PRO A 260 5.85 -10.73 -21.11
N GLU A 261 4.71 -10.15 -20.70
CA GLU A 261 3.69 -9.62 -21.60
C GLU A 261 3.51 -8.10 -21.43
N VAL A 262 3.36 -7.37 -22.54
CA VAL A 262 3.14 -5.92 -22.50
C VAL A 262 1.73 -5.64 -21.98
N LEU A 263 1.62 -4.97 -20.83
CA LEU A 263 0.35 -4.63 -20.20
C LEU A 263 -0.39 -3.50 -20.92
N ALA A 264 0.35 -2.47 -21.34
CA ALA A 264 -0.19 -1.33 -22.07
C ALA A 264 0.84 -0.79 -23.08
N ASN A 265 0.39 -0.44 -24.28
CA ASN A 265 1.22 0.16 -25.32
C ASN A 265 0.74 1.58 -25.62
N LEU A 266 0.83 2.44 -24.60
CA LEU A 266 0.50 3.86 -24.69
C LEU A 266 1.73 4.67 -25.15
N PRO A 267 1.56 5.88 -25.72
CA PRO A 267 2.68 6.77 -26.03
C PRO A 267 3.32 7.32 -24.74
N GLY A 268 4.65 7.47 -24.74
CA GLY A 268 5.41 8.03 -23.60
C GLY A 268 5.73 7.01 -22.50
N ASP A 269 6.64 7.35 -21.59
CA ASP A 269 7.19 6.43 -20.60
C ASP A 269 6.16 6.07 -19.52
N ALA A 270 6.00 4.78 -19.24
CA ALA A 270 5.30 4.29 -18.05
C ALA A 270 6.28 4.17 -16.87
N SER A 271 5.85 4.58 -15.68
CA SER A 271 6.62 4.52 -14.43
C SER A 271 5.71 4.40 -13.20
N ASP A 272 6.30 4.24 -12.02
CA ASP A 272 5.60 4.14 -10.73
C ASP A 272 4.42 3.14 -10.73
N PRO A 273 4.61 1.87 -11.15
CA PRO A 273 3.52 0.91 -11.14
C PRO A 273 3.11 0.55 -9.71
N THR A 274 1.83 0.27 -9.50
CA THR A 274 1.26 -0.30 -8.27
C THR A 274 0.21 -1.33 -8.63
N ILE A 275 0.06 -2.38 -7.81
CA ILE A 275 -0.81 -3.51 -8.10
C ILE A 275 -1.49 -4.04 -6.84
N GLY A 276 -2.73 -4.48 -6.98
CA GLY A 276 -3.40 -5.33 -6.00
C GLY A 276 -4.14 -6.49 -6.67
N ILE A 277 -4.30 -7.59 -5.93
CA ILE A 277 -5.05 -8.78 -6.35
C ILE A 277 -6.11 -9.09 -5.29
N ASP A 278 -7.29 -9.48 -5.73
CA ASP A 278 -8.39 -9.81 -4.85
C ASP A 278 -8.51 -11.31 -4.52
N GLY A 279 -9.54 -11.65 -3.73
CA GLY A 279 -9.80 -13.02 -3.29
C GLY A 279 -10.14 -14.02 -4.39
N SER A 280 -10.40 -13.54 -5.61
CA SER A 280 -10.75 -14.35 -6.78
C SER A 280 -9.66 -14.33 -7.87
N ASN A 281 -8.45 -13.85 -7.54
CA ASN A 281 -7.33 -13.73 -8.48
C ASN A 281 -7.59 -12.77 -9.64
N ARG A 282 -8.40 -11.73 -9.42
CA ARG A 282 -8.51 -10.58 -10.32
C ARG A 282 -7.53 -9.51 -9.85
N ALA A 283 -6.89 -8.83 -10.78
CA ALA A 283 -5.83 -7.86 -10.49
C ALA A 283 -6.19 -6.48 -11.00
N ILE A 284 -5.73 -5.44 -10.31
CA ILE A 284 -5.78 -4.05 -10.80
C ILE A 284 -4.39 -3.47 -10.70
N VAL A 285 -3.95 -2.86 -11.79
CA VAL A 285 -2.67 -2.15 -11.88
C VAL A 285 -2.95 -0.70 -12.16
N ALA A 286 -2.28 0.20 -11.43
CA ALA A 286 -2.26 1.63 -11.71
C ALA A 286 -0.81 2.09 -11.93
N TRP A 287 -0.60 3.08 -12.79
CA TRP A 287 0.74 3.57 -13.13
C TRP A 287 0.73 5.04 -13.55
N ARG A 288 1.90 5.65 -13.49
CA ARG A 288 2.18 6.96 -14.08
C ARG A 288 2.56 6.80 -15.54
N GLN A 289 2.01 7.65 -16.40
CA GLN A 289 2.20 7.62 -17.84
C GLN A 289 2.61 9.01 -18.34
N GLU A 290 3.81 9.15 -18.90
CA GLU A 290 4.16 10.36 -19.65
C GLU A 290 3.38 10.42 -20.96
N ASP A 291 2.91 11.61 -21.37
CA ASP A 291 2.37 11.81 -22.71
C ASP A 291 3.56 12.00 -23.67
N GLY A 292 3.78 11.07 -24.62
CA GLY A 292 4.95 11.06 -25.50
C GLY A 292 5.21 12.33 -26.36
N ASN A 293 4.37 13.37 -26.27
CA ASN A 293 4.56 14.68 -26.90
C ASN A 293 4.69 15.86 -25.92
N LYS A 294 4.60 15.65 -24.60
CA LYS A 294 4.60 16.73 -23.61
C LYS A 294 5.22 16.28 -22.27
N PRO A 295 5.69 17.20 -21.42
CA PRO A 295 6.27 16.83 -20.12
C PRO A 295 5.23 16.40 -19.08
N GLU A 296 3.93 16.64 -19.33
CA GLU A 296 2.87 16.30 -18.38
C GLU A 296 2.62 14.79 -18.30
N THR A 297 2.35 14.32 -17.08
CA THR A 297 2.12 12.90 -16.79
C THR A 297 0.72 12.64 -16.30
N ALA A 298 0.14 11.50 -16.69
CA ALA A 298 -1.20 11.02 -16.36
C ALA A 298 -1.15 9.80 -15.42
N ILE A 299 -2.27 9.47 -14.78
CA ILE A 299 -2.48 8.19 -14.10
C ILE A 299 -3.43 7.34 -14.93
N TYR A 300 -3.04 6.10 -15.17
CA TYR A 300 -3.87 5.08 -15.80
C TYR A 300 -4.09 3.92 -14.85
N ALA A 301 -5.18 3.19 -15.08
CA ALA A 301 -5.46 1.91 -14.45
C ALA A 301 -5.93 0.87 -15.48
N ILE A 302 -5.73 -0.40 -15.16
CA ILE A 302 -6.18 -1.54 -15.95
C ILE A 302 -6.52 -2.69 -15.01
N HIS A 303 -7.59 -3.42 -15.30
CA HIS A 303 -7.98 -4.60 -14.53
C HIS A 303 -7.78 -5.89 -15.32
N TYR A 304 -7.60 -6.99 -14.60
CA TYR A 304 -7.54 -8.35 -15.09
C TYR A 304 -8.75 -9.14 -14.60
N GLU A 305 -9.56 -9.63 -15.52
CA GLU A 305 -10.61 -10.62 -15.25
C GLU A 305 -10.68 -11.60 -16.43
N ASN A 306 -10.07 -12.78 -16.27
CA ASN A 306 -9.91 -13.76 -17.37
C ASN A 306 -9.17 -13.20 -18.60
N GLY A 307 -8.35 -12.17 -18.39
CA GLY A 307 -7.69 -11.38 -19.42
C GLY A 307 -7.59 -9.93 -19.01
N TRP A 308 -6.61 -9.21 -19.54
CA TRP A 308 -6.46 -7.78 -19.30
C TRP A 308 -7.45 -6.97 -20.12
N GLY A 309 -8.08 -5.99 -19.47
CA GLY A 309 -8.99 -5.03 -20.11
C GLY A 309 -8.24 -3.99 -20.95
N ALA A 310 -8.89 -2.85 -21.21
CA ALA A 310 -8.25 -1.69 -21.83
C ALA A 310 -7.77 -0.71 -20.73
N PRO A 311 -6.60 -0.07 -20.89
CA PRO A 311 -6.18 1.03 -20.02
C PRO A 311 -7.21 2.16 -19.96
N VAL A 312 -7.55 2.60 -18.75
CA VAL A 312 -8.45 3.72 -18.48
C VAL A 312 -7.66 4.86 -17.83
N PRO A 313 -7.73 6.10 -18.34
CA PRO A 313 -7.12 7.25 -17.67
C PRO A 313 -7.94 7.62 -16.44
N LEU A 314 -7.31 7.60 -15.27
CA LEU A 314 -7.88 8.13 -14.03
C LEU A 314 -7.69 9.63 -13.92
N ALA A 315 -6.54 10.14 -14.36
CA ALA A 315 -6.22 11.57 -14.38
C ALA A 315 -5.31 11.90 -15.56
N ALA A 316 -5.70 12.86 -16.40
CA ALA A 316 -4.99 13.16 -17.65
C ALA A 316 -5.19 14.63 -18.11
N ASP A 317 -5.41 15.56 -17.17
CA ASP A 317 -5.45 16.98 -17.52
C ASP A 317 -4.07 17.40 -18.09
N PRO A 318 -4.01 17.94 -19.31
CA PRO A 318 -2.74 18.31 -19.94
C PRO A 318 -2.05 19.52 -19.32
N MET A 319 -2.61 20.13 -18.27
CA MET A 319 -2.02 21.26 -17.55
C MET A 319 -1.35 20.86 -16.23
N ASN A 320 -1.36 19.57 -15.87
CA ASN A 320 -0.91 19.07 -14.56
C ASN A 320 0.04 17.88 -14.69
N ASN A 321 0.83 17.64 -13.65
CA ASN A 321 1.66 16.44 -13.53
C ASN A 321 1.08 15.53 -12.46
N TYR A 322 0.71 14.31 -12.85
CA TYR A 322 0.21 13.29 -11.92
C TYR A 322 1.27 12.22 -11.64
N TYR A 323 1.37 11.74 -10.39
CA TYR A 323 2.47 10.86 -9.97
C TYR A 323 2.14 9.96 -8.77
N GLY A 324 2.98 8.94 -8.56
CA GLY A 324 2.98 8.09 -7.37
C GLY A 324 1.65 7.40 -7.04
N PRO A 325 0.98 6.70 -7.99
CA PRO A 325 -0.25 6.01 -7.65
C PRO A 325 0.00 4.92 -6.60
N LYS A 326 -0.92 4.78 -5.64
CA LYS A 326 -1.00 3.69 -4.68
C LYS A 326 -2.38 3.07 -4.74
N ILE A 327 -2.46 1.74 -4.64
CA ILE A 327 -3.73 1.00 -4.69
C ILE A 327 -3.89 0.08 -3.49
N ALA A 328 -5.12 -0.07 -3.03
CA ALA A 328 -5.52 -1.15 -2.13
C ALA A 328 -6.83 -1.78 -2.64
N VAL A 329 -6.87 -3.12 -2.63
CA VAL A 329 -7.94 -3.93 -3.24
C VAL A 329 -8.61 -4.79 -2.17
N THR A 330 -9.93 -4.76 -2.15
CA THR A 330 -10.76 -5.58 -1.26
C THR A 330 -10.81 -7.04 -1.77
N PRO A 331 -11.16 -8.04 -0.93
CA PRO A 331 -11.34 -9.41 -1.39
C PRO A 331 -12.43 -9.57 -2.47
N SER A 332 -13.40 -8.65 -2.52
CA SER A 332 -14.48 -8.61 -3.52
C SER A 332 -14.08 -7.92 -4.82
N GLY A 333 -12.87 -7.38 -4.95
CA GLY A 333 -12.34 -6.76 -6.17
C GLY A 333 -12.56 -5.25 -6.28
N ASP A 334 -13.30 -4.64 -5.35
CA ASP A 334 -13.36 -3.19 -5.26
C ASP A 334 -11.98 -2.62 -4.86
N ALA A 335 -11.66 -1.40 -5.29
CA ALA A 335 -10.35 -0.82 -5.02
C ALA A 335 -10.38 0.69 -4.74
N MET A 336 -9.38 1.15 -3.98
CA MET A 336 -9.09 2.57 -3.81
C MET A 336 -7.74 2.87 -4.46
N VAL A 337 -7.70 3.85 -5.37
CA VAL A 337 -6.46 4.39 -5.94
C VAL A 337 -6.25 5.81 -5.44
N VAL A 338 -5.06 6.09 -4.92
CA VAL A 338 -4.63 7.41 -4.44
C VAL A 338 -3.44 7.88 -5.28
N TYR A 339 -3.41 9.14 -5.69
CA TYR A 339 -2.34 9.69 -6.51
C TYR A 339 -2.13 11.19 -6.27
N GLY A 340 -0.90 11.65 -6.51
CA GLY A 340 -0.51 13.05 -6.40
C GLY A 340 -0.76 13.83 -7.68
N GLU A 341 -0.98 15.13 -7.53
CA GLU A 341 -1.03 16.12 -8.61
C GLU A 341 -0.15 17.31 -8.24
N ILE A 342 0.68 17.76 -9.18
CA ILE A 342 1.30 19.08 -9.17
C ILE A 342 0.65 19.90 -10.28
N ASP A 343 0.01 20.99 -9.89
CA ASP A 343 -0.54 21.98 -10.81
C ASP A 343 0.60 22.71 -11.50
N ALA A 344 0.78 22.52 -12.82
CA ALA A 344 1.98 23.02 -13.50
C ALA A 344 2.02 24.56 -13.58
N GLY A 345 0.89 25.23 -13.38
CA GLY A 345 0.80 26.70 -13.40
C GLY A 345 1.10 27.34 -12.04
N THR A 346 0.78 26.66 -10.94
CA THR A 346 0.86 27.22 -9.58
C THR A 346 1.86 26.52 -8.66
N ASP A 347 2.36 25.34 -9.04
CA ASP A 347 3.15 24.43 -8.21
C ASP A 347 2.41 23.96 -6.94
N GLU A 348 1.08 24.11 -6.92
CA GLU A 348 0.24 23.57 -5.85
C GLU A 348 0.21 22.05 -5.90
N ARG A 349 0.34 21.42 -4.74
CA ARG A 349 0.30 19.96 -4.59
C ARG A 349 -1.06 19.54 -4.04
N ARG A 350 -1.65 18.54 -4.69
CA ARG A 350 -2.94 17.96 -4.32
C ARG A 350 -2.83 16.45 -4.23
N LEU A 351 -3.56 15.86 -3.30
CA LEU A 351 -3.74 14.41 -3.21
C LEU A 351 -5.16 14.08 -3.63
N TRP A 352 -5.31 13.12 -4.51
CA TRP A 352 -6.60 12.69 -5.05
C TRP A 352 -6.83 11.22 -4.79
N ALA A 353 -8.10 10.83 -4.74
CA ALA A 353 -8.51 9.44 -4.68
C ALA A 353 -9.66 9.15 -5.64
N GLN A 354 -9.69 7.94 -6.16
CA GLN A 354 -10.79 7.37 -6.92
C GLN A 354 -11.06 5.95 -6.45
N PHE A 355 -12.35 5.64 -6.29
CA PHE A 355 -12.82 4.32 -5.89
C PHE A 355 -13.31 3.56 -7.12
N TYR A 356 -12.90 2.31 -7.26
CA TYR A 356 -13.38 1.38 -8.27
C TYR A 356 -14.40 0.42 -7.65
N ASP A 357 -15.60 0.44 -8.20
CA ASP A 357 -16.68 -0.49 -7.87
C ASP A 357 -16.67 -1.62 -8.90
N PHE A 358 -16.31 -2.82 -8.44
CA PHE A 358 -16.13 -3.97 -9.30
C PHE A 358 -17.47 -4.44 -9.90
N ASP A 359 -18.53 -4.50 -9.09
CA ASP A 359 -19.83 -5.01 -9.52
C ASP A 359 -20.44 -4.20 -10.67
N THR A 360 -20.15 -2.90 -10.71
CA THR A 360 -20.60 -1.99 -11.77
C THR A 360 -19.56 -1.74 -12.85
N ASP A 361 -18.30 -2.19 -12.65
CA ASP A 361 -17.14 -1.87 -13.47
C ASP A 361 -16.99 -0.35 -13.69
N THR A 362 -17.09 0.44 -12.61
CA THR A 362 -17.02 1.90 -12.69
C THR A 362 -16.09 2.52 -11.67
N TRP A 363 -15.46 3.63 -12.07
CA TRP A 363 -14.72 4.52 -11.18
C TRP A 363 -15.61 5.67 -10.72
N THR A 364 -15.52 6.02 -9.45
CA THR A 364 -16.09 7.27 -8.93
C THR A 364 -15.37 8.47 -9.53
N PRO A 365 -16.00 9.66 -9.59
CA PRO A 365 -15.27 10.90 -9.85
C PRO A 365 -14.10 11.09 -8.87
N ALA A 366 -13.03 11.74 -9.32
CA ALA A 366 -11.89 12.08 -8.46
C ALA A 366 -12.31 12.94 -7.26
N MET A 367 -11.87 12.52 -6.07
CA MET A 367 -12.15 13.18 -4.81
C MET A 367 -10.86 13.78 -4.24
N LEU A 368 -10.92 15.06 -3.86
CA LEU A 368 -9.78 15.74 -3.25
C LEU A 368 -9.59 15.23 -1.81
N LEU A 369 -8.44 14.58 -1.57
CA LEU A 369 -8.02 14.12 -0.25
C LEU A 369 -7.37 15.24 0.55
N ASP A 370 -6.47 15.99 -0.06
CA ASP A 370 -5.79 17.10 0.60
C ASP A 370 -5.18 18.07 -0.41
N GLN A 371 -4.88 19.27 0.06
CA GLN A 371 -4.20 20.31 -0.68
C GLN A 371 -3.24 21.04 0.27
N ALA A 372 -1.97 21.15 -0.14
CA ALA A 372 -0.96 21.87 0.61
C ALA A 372 -0.21 22.85 -0.29
N GLN A 373 0.21 23.98 0.29
CA GLN A 373 1.00 24.98 -0.43
C GLN A 373 2.46 24.55 -0.68
N PHE A 374 3.00 23.65 0.14
CA PHE A 374 4.42 23.29 0.07
C PHE A 374 4.64 21.84 -0.35
N ASP A 375 4.24 20.88 0.49
CA ASP A 375 4.53 19.47 0.19
C ASP A 375 3.46 18.49 0.67
N ILE A 376 3.21 17.50 -0.18
CA ILE A 376 2.45 16.28 0.10
C ILE A 376 3.26 15.14 -0.52
N ALA A 377 3.59 14.13 0.28
CA ALA A 377 4.40 12.98 -0.13
C ALA A 377 4.14 11.76 0.75
N ASP A 378 4.85 10.67 0.47
CA ASP A 378 4.90 9.44 1.27
C ASP A 378 3.50 8.86 1.60
N TRP A 379 2.53 8.96 0.70
CA TRP A 379 1.18 8.45 0.96
C TRP A 379 1.08 6.94 0.75
N ASN A 380 0.24 6.29 1.56
CA ASN A 380 -0.17 4.90 1.40
C ASN A 380 -1.65 4.73 1.76
N VAL A 381 -2.28 3.69 1.24
CA VAL A 381 -3.71 3.42 1.36
C VAL A 381 -3.94 1.97 1.76
N ALA A 382 -4.91 1.74 2.66
CA ALA A 382 -5.41 0.42 3.00
C ALA A 382 -6.94 0.43 2.99
N VAL A 383 -7.54 -0.72 2.66
CA VAL A 383 -9.01 -0.91 2.60
C VAL A 383 -9.44 -2.10 3.44
N ASP A 384 -10.62 -2.00 4.05
CA ASP A 384 -11.28 -3.12 4.74
C ASP A 384 -12.14 -3.94 3.76
N ASP A 385 -12.74 -5.04 4.24
CA ASP A 385 -13.56 -5.92 3.41
C ASP A 385 -14.86 -5.25 2.93
N ALA A 386 -15.28 -4.15 3.58
CA ALA A 386 -16.45 -3.36 3.18
C ALA A 386 -16.08 -2.23 2.19
N GLY A 387 -14.80 -2.05 1.87
CA GLY A 387 -14.29 -1.01 0.98
C GLY A 387 -14.17 0.37 1.64
N ASN A 388 -14.24 0.47 2.97
CA ASN A 388 -13.79 1.68 3.66
C ASN A 388 -12.27 1.77 3.55
N ALA A 389 -11.73 2.98 3.43
CA ALA A 389 -10.30 3.19 3.26
C ALA A 389 -9.72 4.09 4.34
N VAL A 390 -8.44 3.87 4.66
CA VAL A 390 -7.59 4.83 5.37
C VAL A 390 -6.46 5.19 4.42
N VAL A 391 -6.21 6.50 4.30
CA VAL A 391 -5.02 7.02 3.64
C VAL A 391 -4.18 7.73 4.69
N VAL A 392 -2.89 7.44 4.70
CA VAL A 392 -1.88 8.14 5.51
C VAL A 392 -0.92 8.85 4.58
N TRP A 393 -0.41 10.03 4.96
CA TRP A 393 0.57 10.75 4.16
C TRP A 393 1.40 11.72 5.00
N ARG A 394 2.52 12.15 4.40
CA ARG A 394 3.33 13.26 4.88
C ARG A 394 2.83 14.58 4.31
N ARG A 395 2.67 15.58 5.16
CA ARG A 395 2.23 16.93 4.78
C ARG A 395 3.13 18.02 5.36
N SER A 396 3.33 19.11 4.61
CA SER A 396 3.95 20.35 5.09
C SER A 396 3.13 21.57 4.69
N ASP A 397 2.68 22.34 5.69
CA ASP A 397 1.82 23.52 5.52
C ASP A 397 2.53 24.87 5.67
N VAL A 398 3.78 24.88 6.16
CA VAL A 398 4.55 26.11 6.42
C VAL A 398 6.04 25.93 6.11
N ASN A 399 6.70 27.02 5.74
CA ASN A 399 8.15 27.11 5.58
C ASN A 399 8.76 27.89 6.78
N PRO A 400 9.72 27.35 7.58
CA PRO A 400 10.47 26.11 7.41
C PRO A 400 9.73 24.84 7.85
N SER A 401 9.95 23.76 7.07
CA SER A 401 9.18 22.52 6.96
C SER A 401 9.37 21.54 8.12
N VAL A 402 8.51 21.63 9.14
CA VAL A 402 8.15 20.45 9.92
C VAL A 402 7.12 19.69 9.09
N ASN A 403 7.40 18.41 8.86
CA ASN A 403 6.49 17.53 8.13
C ASN A 403 5.66 16.76 9.15
N ASP A 404 4.36 16.71 8.94
CA ASP A 404 3.42 16.03 9.82
C ASP A 404 2.95 14.73 9.15
N ALA A 405 2.78 13.68 9.96
CA ALA A 405 2.07 12.48 9.54
C ALA A 405 0.58 12.68 9.81
N VAL A 406 -0.23 12.58 8.78
CA VAL A 406 -1.68 12.79 8.84
C VAL A 406 -2.43 11.61 8.21
N ALA A 407 -3.70 11.46 8.56
CA ALA A 407 -4.57 10.43 8.00
C ALA A 407 -5.96 10.96 7.68
N ARG A 408 -6.66 10.27 6.77
CA ARG A 408 -8.07 10.52 6.46
C ARG A 408 -8.78 9.23 6.10
N ARG A 409 -10.04 9.11 6.52
CA ARG A 409 -10.88 7.93 6.33
C ARG A 409 -11.93 8.15 5.26
N TYR A 410 -12.17 7.13 4.44
CA TYR A 410 -13.22 7.07 3.43
C TYR A 410 -14.34 6.14 3.87
N ALA A 411 -15.58 6.59 3.71
CA ALA A 411 -16.79 5.79 3.88
C ALA A 411 -17.20 5.26 2.51
N ARG A 412 -17.24 3.95 2.32
CA ARG A 412 -17.78 3.40 1.07
C ARG A 412 -19.24 3.77 0.89
N VAL A 413 -20.06 3.54 1.91
CA VAL A 413 -21.51 3.72 1.82
C VAL A 413 -21.88 5.19 1.61
N ALA A 414 -21.14 6.12 2.22
CA ALA A 414 -21.37 7.56 2.04
C ALA A 414 -20.71 8.12 0.78
N ASN A 415 -19.77 7.36 0.19
CA ASN A 415 -18.91 7.81 -0.88
C ASN A 415 -18.25 9.16 -0.54
N ALA A 416 -17.69 9.26 0.67
CA ALA A 416 -17.21 10.52 1.22
C ALA A 416 -16.03 10.32 2.18
N TRP A 417 -15.18 11.33 2.24
CA TRP A 417 -14.04 11.39 3.15
C TRP A 417 -14.39 12.17 4.42
N GLY A 418 -13.95 11.65 5.57
CA GLY A 418 -13.98 12.35 6.85
C GLY A 418 -13.00 13.54 6.92
N PRO A 419 -12.74 14.12 8.09
CA PRO A 419 -11.71 15.15 8.24
C PRO A 419 -10.30 14.57 8.14
N VAL A 420 -9.32 15.41 7.77
CA VAL A 420 -7.89 15.12 7.96
C VAL A 420 -7.58 15.17 9.45
N VAL A 421 -6.83 14.18 9.95
CA VAL A 421 -6.46 14.04 11.36
C VAL A 421 -4.93 13.94 11.45
N ALA A 422 -4.33 14.68 12.38
CA ALA A 422 -2.92 14.53 12.72
C ALA A 422 -2.70 13.23 13.50
N LEU A 423 -1.73 12.42 13.06
CA LEU A 423 -1.34 11.19 13.74
C LEU A 423 -0.27 11.47 14.80
N GLU A 424 0.65 12.37 14.51
CA GLU A 424 1.78 12.69 15.38
C GLU A 424 1.39 13.66 16.53
N ASN A 425 2.21 13.72 17.57
CA ASN A 425 2.04 14.63 18.71
C ASN A 425 3.34 15.31 19.18
N ALA A 426 4.38 15.32 18.34
CA ALA A 426 5.72 15.79 18.62
C ALA A 426 6.29 16.63 17.45
N PRO A 427 7.03 17.72 17.71
CA PRO A 427 7.42 18.70 16.69
C PRO A 427 8.48 18.23 15.68
N GLY A 428 8.83 16.95 15.68
CA GLY A 428 9.85 16.37 14.81
C GLY A 428 9.32 16.07 13.42
N THR A 429 10.15 16.26 12.40
CA THR A 429 9.83 15.90 11.01
C THR A 429 9.44 14.43 10.90
N ALA A 430 8.23 14.16 10.41
CA ALA A 430 7.72 12.85 10.05
C ALA A 430 7.90 12.59 8.54
N ILE A 431 8.34 11.38 8.18
CA ILE A 431 8.57 10.90 6.81
C ILE A 431 8.25 9.41 6.71
N ARG A 432 8.16 8.89 5.47
CA ARG A 432 8.01 7.44 5.20
C ARG A 432 6.82 6.83 5.94
N THR A 433 5.62 7.35 5.65
CA THR A 433 4.40 6.84 6.28
C THR A 433 3.93 5.56 5.59
N ASP A 434 3.30 4.65 6.33
CA ASP A 434 2.70 3.44 5.80
C ASP A 434 1.47 3.04 6.62
N VAL A 435 0.56 2.25 6.04
CA VAL A 435 -0.68 1.82 6.68
C VAL A 435 -1.05 0.39 6.30
N ALA A 436 -1.39 -0.40 7.32
CA ALA A 436 -2.01 -1.72 7.14
C ALA A 436 -3.38 -1.75 7.84
N MET A 437 -4.30 -2.57 7.33
CA MET A 437 -5.66 -2.67 7.85
C MET A 437 -6.15 -4.12 7.84
N ASP A 438 -6.93 -4.48 8.85
CA ASP A 438 -7.64 -5.76 8.90
C ASP A 438 -8.99 -5.69 8.16
N GLY A 439 -9.60 -6.85 7.89
CA GLY A 439 -10.89 -6.93 7.19
C GLY A 439 -12.05 -6.25 7.93
N ALA A 440 -11.90 -5.95 9.22
CA ALA A 440 -12.88 -5.26 10.04
C ALA A 440 -12.70 -3.73 10.07
N GLY A 441 -11.66 -3.20 9.43
CA GLY A 441 -11.35 -1.77 9.36
C GLY A 441 -10.59 -1.21 10.55
N ASN A 442 -9.94 -2.05 11.35
CA ASN A 442 -8.91 -1.57 12.27
C ASN A 442 -7.61 -1.38 11.50
N ALA A 443 -6.94 -0.25 11.73
CA ALA A 443 -5.76 0.13 10.96
C ALA A 443 -4.59 0.48 11.85
N ILE A 444 -3.39 0.17 11.38
CA ILE A 444 -2.15 0.68 11.95
C ILE A 444 -1.51 1.65 10.96
N ALA A 445 -1.30 2.88 11.40
CA ALA A 445 -0.45 3.84 10.70
C ALA A 445 0.93 3.84 11.34
N ILE A 446 1.98 3.82 10.52
CA ILE A 446 3.37 3.92 10.96
C ILE A 446 4.08 5.07 10.23
N TRP A 447 5.12 5.63 10.85
CA TRP A 447 5.96 6.64 10.23
C TRP A 447 7.33 6.70 10.90
N GLN A 448 8.31 7.26 10.20
CA GLN A 448 9.62 7.60 10.75
C GLN A 448 9.59 9.07 11.22
N GLN A 449 10.04 9.36 12.44
CA GLN A 449 10.02 10.72 13.00
C GLN A 449 11.30 11.06 13.77
N HIS A 450 11.81 12.28 13.59
CA HIS A 450 12.98 12.76 14.32
C HIS A 450 12.62 13.15 15.77
N ASP A 451 13.16 12.45 16.77
CA ASP A 451 12.83 12.66 18.18
C ASP A 451 13.66 13.77 18.87
N GLY A 452 14.47 14.48 18.10
CA GLY A 452 15.41 15.49 18.59
C GLY A 452 16.86 15.00 18.64
N ALA A 453 17.09 13.69 18.56
CA ALA A 453 18.42 13.10 18.46
C ALA A 453 18.56 12.10 17.31
N ASN A 454 17.55 11.25 17.09
CA ASN A 454 17.54 10.20 16.08
C ASN A 454 16.18 10.17 15.37
N PHE A 455 16.14 9.61 14.17
CA PHE A 455 14.89 9.16 13.56
C PHE A 455 14.44 7.85 14.19
N ARG A 456 13.17 7.78 14.59
CA ARG A 456 12.57 6.59 15.20
C ARG A 456 11.29 6.22 14.49
N ILE A 457 10.94 4.94 14.56
CA ILE A 457 9.68 4.45 14.02
C ILE A 457 8.61 4.63 15.06
N TYR A 458 7.51 5.28 14.69
CA TYR A 458 6.31 5.46 15.50
C TYR A 458 5.14 4.76 14.84
N GLY A 459 4.14 4.42 15.64
CA GLY A 459 2.87 3.93 15.14
C GLY A 459 1.69 4.35 15.99
N SER A 460 0.53 4.47 15.35
CA SER A 460 -0.77 4.73 15.98
C SER A 460 -1.77 3.72 15.44
N TRP A 461 -2.60 3.19 16.34
CA TRP A 461 -3.65 2.22 16.02
C TRP A 461 -5.01 2.90 15.97
N TYR A 462 -5.80 2.61 14.94
CA TYR A 462 -7.20 3.01 14.80
C TYR A 462 -8.09 1.82 15.14
N ARG A 463 -8.76 1.87 16.29
CA ARG A 463 -9.65 0.83 16.82
C ARG A 463 -10.55 1.39 17.91
#